data_AF-A0A8J7U583-F1
#
_entry.id   AF-A0A8J7U583-F1
#
_cell.length_a   1.000
_cell.length_b   1.000
_cell.length_c   1.000
_cell.angle_alpha   90.00
_cell.angle_beta   90.00
_cell.angle_gamma   90.00
#
_symmetry.space_group_name_H-M   'P 1'
#
loop_
_entity.id
_entity.type
_entity.pdbx_description
1 polymer ?
#
loop_
_entity_poly.entity_id
_entity_poly.type
_entity_poly.pdbx_seq_one_letter_code
_entity_poly.pdbx_strand_id
1 'polypeptide(L)'
;MHATFPANLTFWRTFHDETLFLFFQDEGDEREPAVRLGEHTCHNLFDALALLSPEDPECTPELVARVANFIIFGDQFQLIDNPGTFQTRYQNALDRRAAAPDAAASHYAPYQVSGIEQPRHDGTTLTFYNFAPHNLVPYRVSVPWPLTSRQTPIQQDLLPLAPNGSDYVAD
;
A
#
# COMPACT_ATOMS: atom_id res chain seq x y z
N MET A 1 -29.48 10.53 -9.37
CA MET A 1 -29.40 9.10 -9.04
C MET A 1 -28.54 9.00 -7.79
N HIS A 2 -29.10 8.66 -6.63
CA HIS A 2 -28.32 8.57 -5.39
C HIS A 2 -27.61 7.22 -5.36
N ALA A 3 -26.29 7.20 -5.57
CA ALA A 3 -25.50 6.00 -5.37
C ALA A 3 -25.58 5.61 -3.89
N THR A 4 -26.15 4.45 -3.60
CA THR A 4 -26.09 3.85 -2.26
C THR A 4 -24.69 3.29 -2.11
N PHE A 5 -23.89 3.86 -1.20
CA PHE A 5 -22.54 3.37 -0.96
C PHE A 5 -22.60 2.11 -0.09
N PRO A 6 -21.78 1.07 -0.37
CA PRO A 6 -21.66 -0.07 0.52
C PRO A 6 -21.09 0.38 1.87
N ALA A 7 -21.56 -0.23 2.96
CA ALA A 7 -21.22 0.15 4.33
C ALA A 7 -19.72 -0.02 4.69
N ASN A 8 -18.94 -0.66 3.82
CA ASN A 8 -17.54 -1.05 4.04
C ASN A 8 -16.55 -0.29 3.12
N LEU A 9 -16.82 0.99 2.88
CA LEU A 9 -15.96 1.83 2.04
C LEU A 9 -14.66 2.20 2.77
N THR A 10 -13.51 1.89 2.17
CA THR A 10 -12.20 2.20 2.79
C THR A 10 -11.57 3.45 2.17
N PHE A 11 -11.89 3.77 0.91
CA PHE A 11 -11.31 4.93 0.22
C PHE A 11 -12.21 5.41 -0.93
N TRP A 12 -12.25 6.73 -1.12
CA TRP A 12 -12.98 7.41 -2.20
C TRP A 12 -12.11 8.52 -2.79
N ARG A 13 -11.94 8.54 -4.12
CA ARG A 13 -11.31 9.65 -4.86
C ARG A 13 -11.91 9.75 -6.25
N THR A 14 -12.08 10.96 -6.77
CA THR A 14 -12.49 11.19 -8.17
C THR A 14 -11.26 11.35 -9.08
N PHE A 15 -11.33 10.79 -10.28
CA PHE A 15 -10.33 10.74 -11.34
C PHE A 15 -11.07 10.66 -12.70
N HIS A 16 -10.82 11.57 -13.65
CA HIS A 16 -11.60 11.70 -14.91
C HIS A 16 -13.13 11.77 -14.79
N ASP A 17 -13.67 12.47 -13.80
CA ASP A 17 -15.11 12.43 -13.48
C ASP A 17 -15.63 11.02 -13.07
N GLU A 18 -14.76 10.00 -13.13
CA GLU A 18 -14.98 8.68 -12.60
C GLU A 18 -14.58 8.65 -11.13
N THR A 19 -15.22 7.77 -10.39
CA THR A 19 -15.01 7.67 -8.96
C THR A 19 -14.36 6.34 -8.63
N LEU A 20 -13.17 6.40 -8.04
CA LEU A 20 -12.47 5.27 -7.46
C LEU A 20 -13.04 4.95 -6.08
N PHE A 21 -13.45 3.70 -5.90
CA PHE A 21 -13.83 3.14 -4.60
C PHE A 21 -13.01 1.89 -4.31
N LEU A 22 -12.48 1.80 -3.09
CA LEU A 22 -11.88 0.58 -2.55
C LEU A 22 -12.80 0.03 -1.47
N PHE A 23 -13.27 -1.19 -1.63
CA PHE A 23 -14.23 -1.81 -0.73
C PHE A 23 -14.06 -3.33 -0.70
N PHE A 24 -14.62 -3.96 0.33
CA PHE A 24 -14.73 -5.42 0.36
C PHE A 24 -16.10 -5.82 -0.14
N GLN A 25 -16.14 -6.78 -1.05
CA GLN A 25 -17.38 -7.46 -1.46
C GLN A 25 -17.55 -8.71 -0.60
N ASP A 26 -18.72 -8.85 -0.01
CA ASP A 26 -19.08 -10.04 0.76
C ASP A 26 -19.60 -11.09 -0.24
N GLU A 27 -18.82 -12.16 -0.45
CA GLU A 27 -19.22 -13.33 -1.26
C GLU A 27 -19.32 -14.56 -0.36
N GLY A 28 -20.49 -14.74 0.27
CA GLY A 28 -20.70 -15.80 1.25
C GLY A 28 -20.01 -15.49 2.58
N ASP A 29 -19.10 -16.37 3.01
CA ASP A 29 -18.33 -16.23 4.26
C ASP A 29 -16.97 -15.52 4.04
N GLU A 30 -16.62 -15.21 2.78
CA GLU A 30 -15.35 -14.58 2.42
C GLU A 30 -15.54 -13.11 2.03
N ARG A 31 -14.56 -12.28 2.41
CA ARG A 31 -14.50 -10.85 2.06
C ARG A 31 -13.38 -10.66 1.05
N GLU A 32 -13.75 -10.34 -0.18
CA GLU A 32 -12.77 -10.11 -1.25
C GLU A 32 -12.54 -8.61 -1.48
N PRO A 33 -11.28 -8.16 -1.62
CA PRO A 33 -11.00 -6.79 -1.99
C PRO A 33 -11.44 -6.52 -3.43
N ALA A 34 -12.26 -5.49 -3.61
CA ALA A 34 -12.75 -5.05 -4.91
C ALA A 34 -12.54 -3.55 -5.09
N VAL A 35 -12.31 -3.17 -6.35
CA VAL A 35 -12.09 -1.79 -6.75
C VAL A 35 -13.12 -1.40 -7.79
N ARG A 36 -13.84 -0.31 -7.57
CA ARG A 36 -14.74 0.26 -8.58
C ARG A 36 -14.09 1.49 -9.21
N LEU A 37 -13.95 1.45 -10.53
CA LEU A 37 -13.43 2.51 -11.39
C LEU A 37 -14.54 2.88 -12.37
N GLY A 38 -15.20 4.02 -12.14
CA GLY A 38 -16.37 4.42 -12.92
C GLY A 38 -17.51 3.40 -12.77
N GLU A 39 -17.93 2.80 -13.89
CA GLU A 39 -18.96 1.75 -13.94
C GLU A 39 -18.39 0.33 -13.77
N HIS A 40 -17.07 0.17 -13.79
CA HIS A 40 -16.42 -1.14 -13.73
C HIS A 40 -16.05 -1.52 -12.31
N THR A 41 -16.30 -2.79 -11.95
CA THR A 41 -15.81 -3.38 -10.70
C THR A 41 -14.78 -4.45 -11.01
N CYS A 42 -13.61 -4.35 -10.38
CA CYS A 42 -12.46 -5.20 -10.59
C CYS A 42 -12.09 -5.91 -9.29
N HIS A 43 -11.90 -7.23 -9.38
CA HIS A 43 -11.51 -8.10 -8.24
C HIS A 43 -10.06 -8.56 -8.33
N ASN A 44 -9.37 -8.21 -9.41
CA ASN A 44 -7.97 -8.55 -9.61
C ASN A 44 -7.21 -7.37 -10.21
N LEU A 45 -5.90 -7.38 -9.99
CA LEU A 45 -5.06 -6.25 -10.30
C LEU A 45 -4.93 -6.05 -11.81
N PHE A 46 -4.88 -7.12 -12.59
CA PHE A 46 -4.78 -7.04 -14.04
C PHE A 46 -5.96 -6.27 -14.64
N ASP A 47 -7.19 -6.61 -14.26
CA ASP A 47 -8.39 -5.94 -14.76
C ASP A 47 -8.45 -4.47 -14.28
N ALA A 48 -8.08 -4.19 -13.03
CA ALA A 48 -8.05 -2.82 -12.52
C ALA A 48 -7.01 -1.96 -13.25
N LEU A 49 -5.82 -2.50 -13.52
CA LEU A 49 -4.75 -1.79 -14.24
C LEU A 49 -5.04 -1.67 -15.73
N ALA A 50 -5.81 -2.58 -16.33
CA ALA A 50 -6.25 -2.45 -17.72
C ALA A 50 -7.19 -1.23 -17.92
N LEU A 51 -7.88 -0.80 -16.88
CA LEU A 51 -8.71 0.42 -16.88
C LEU A 51 -7.90 1.68 -16.55
N LEU A 52 -6.79 1.54 -15.83
CA LEU A 52 -5.88 2.63 -15.52
C LEU A 52 -4.85 2.79 -16.65
N SER A 53 -5.14 3.65 -17.62
CA SER A 53 -4.23 3.88 -18.75
C SER A 53 -2.89 4.47 -18.26
N PRO A 54 -1.73 3.89 -18.62
CA PRO A 54 -0.43 4.47 -18.28
C PRO A 54 -0.10 5.75 -19.05
N GLU A 55 -0.82 6.03 -20.14
CA GLU A 55 -0.68 7.28 -20.92
C GLU A 55 -1.47 8.45 -20.29
N ASP A 56 -2.27 8.14 -19.27
CA ASP A 56 -3.13 9.10 -18.61
C ASP A 56 -2.36 9.91 -17.55
N PRO A 57 -2.31 11.26 -17.68
CA PRO A 57 -1.58 12.10 -16.73
C PRO A 57 -2.15 12.08 -15.31
N GLU A 58 -3.43 11.75 -15.11
CA GLU A 58 -3.98 11.63 -13.77
C GLU A 58 -3.67 10.24 -13.15
N CYS A 59 -3.23 9.27 -13.96
CA CYS A 59 -2.91 7.90 -13.53
C CYS A 59 -1.52 7.88 -12.89
N THR A 60 -1.44 8.45 -11.69
CA THR A 60 -0.17 8.61 -11.01
C THR A 60 0.30 7.28 -10.38
N PRO A 61 1.62 7.09 -10.21
CA PRO A 61 2.16 5.91 -9.52
C PRO A 61 1.53 5.67 -8.13
N GLU A 62 1.16 6.74 -7.42
CA GLU A 62 0.50 6.66 -6.12
C GLU A 62 -0.92 6.10 -6.19
N LEU A 63 -1.67 6.47 -7.23
CA LEU A 63 -3.01 5.92 -7.48
C LEU A 63 -2.92 4.41 -7.74
N VAL A 64 -2.03 4.05 -8.66
CA VAL A 64 -1.77 2.66 -9.05
C VAL A 64 -1.30 1.84 -7.85
N ALA A 65 -0.36 2.36 -7.05
CA ALA A 65 0.13 1.68 -5.85
C ALA A 65 -0.98 1.48 -4.80
N ARG A 66 -1.91 2.42 -4.68
CA ARG A 66 -3.05 2.30 -3.76
C ARG A 66 -4.03 1.22 -4.19
N VAL A 67 -4.36 1.17 -5.48
CA VAL A 67 -5.19 0.11 -6.07
C VAL A 67 -4.49 -1.25 -5.94
N ALA A 68 -3.21 -1.32 -6.29
CA ALA A 68 -2.39 -2.51 -6.18
C ALA A 68 -2.33 -3.03 -4.74
N ASN A 69 -1.99 -2.17 -3.77
CA ASN A 69 -1.91 -2.58 -2.38
C ASN A 69 -3.25 -3.14 -1.89
N PHE A 70 -4.36 -2.47 -2.20
CA PHE A 70 -5.68 -2.91 -1.75
C PHE A 70 -6.11 -4.25 -2.37
N ILE A 71 -5.96 -4.42 -3.69
CA ILE A 71 -6.35 -5.68 -4.34
C ILE A 71 -5.46 -6.84 -3.88
N ILE A 72 -4.15 -6.64 -3.75
CA ILE A 72 -3.22 -7.73 -3.41
C ILE A 72 -3.34 -8.11 -1.94
N PHE A 73 -3.45 -7.13 -1.06
CA PHE A 73 -3.24 -7.32 0.38
C PHE A 73 -4.48 -7.04 1.24
N GLY A 74 -5.55 -6.49 0.65
CA GLY A 74 -6.75 -6.10 1.39
C GLY A 74 -6.44 -5.11 2.51
N ASP A 75 -6.90 -5.41 3.71
CA ASP A 75 -6.74 -4.61 4.94
C ASP A 75 -5.55 -5.06 5.80
N GLN A 76 -4.87 -6.15 5.40
CA GLN A 76 -3.74 -6.70 6.14
C GLN A 76 -2.53 -5.75 6.12
N PHE A 77 -2.41 -4.91 5.07
CA PHE A 77 -1.29 -4.00 4.87
C PHE A 77 -1.78 -2.61 4.45
N GLN A 78 -1.14 -1.58 5.01
CA GLN A 78 -1.39 -0.18 4.66
C GLN A 78 -0.28 0.35 3.77
N LEU A 79 -0.65 1.03 2.68
CA LEU A 79 0.28 1.76 1.83
C LEU A 79 0.99 2.85 2.65
N ILE A 80 2.29 3.01 2.44
CA ILE A 80 3.05 4.17 2.92
C ILE A 80 2.95 5.27 1.86
N ASP A 81 1.96 6.16 2.00
CA ASP A 81 1.72 7.26 1.07
C ASP A 81 2.48 8.55 1.41
N ASN A 82 3.04 8.63 2.62
CA ASN A 82 3.92 9.69 3.04
C ASN A 82 5.14 9.11 3.79
N PRO A 83 6.28 8.90 3.11
CA PRO A 83 7.48 8.32 3.70
C PRO A 83 7.96 9.07 4.96
N GLY A 84 8.00 10.40 4.93
CA GLY A 84 8.48 11.20 6.08
C GLY A 84 7.57 11.06 7.31
N THR A 85 6.25 11.01 7.10
CA THR A 85 5.27 10.78 8.18
C THR A 85 5.43 9.38 8.75
N PHE A 86 5.61 8.37 7.90
CA PHE A 86 5.84 7.00 8.32
C PHE A 86 7.16 6.86 9.10
N GLN A 87 8.27 7.42 8.59
CA GLN A 87 9.57 7.41 9.25
C GLN A 87 9.49 8.02 10.66
N THR A 88 8.82 9.18 10.80
CA THR A 88 8.59 9.82 12.09
C THR A 88 7.77 8.94 13.04
N ARG A 89 6.65 8.38 12.55
CA ARG A 89 5.79 7.46 13.33
C ARG A 89 6.57 6.23 13.79
N TYR A 90 7.40 5.70 12.91
CA TYR A 90 8.19 4.51 13.13
C TYR A 90 9.29 4.76 14.17
N GLN A 91 9.99 5.90 14.09
CA GLN A 91 10.97 6.31 15.09
C GLN A 91 10.34 6.43 16.48
N ASN A 92 9.20 7.12 16.58
CA ASN A 92 8.45 7.25 17.83
C ASN A 92 8.01 5.89 18.41
N ALA A 93 7.85 4.85 17.59
CA ALA A 93 7.57 3.49 18.08
C ALA A 93 8.83 2.83 18.67
N LEU A 94 9.98 3.00 18.03
CA LEU A 94 11.27 2.50 18.55
C LEU A 94 11.67 3.19 19.85
N ASP A 95 11.50 4.50 19.95
CA ASP A 95 11.83 5.26 21.17
C ASP A 95 10.97 4.82 22.36
N ARG A 96 9.67 4.58 22.12
CA ARG A 96 8.77 4.04 23.14
C ARG A 96 9.17 2.63 23.59
N ARG A 97 9.59 1.77 22.66
CA ARG A 97 10.14 0.44 22.98
C ARG A 97 11.39 0.55 23.87
N ALA A 98 12.28 1.50 23.59
CA ALA A 98 13.49 1.71 24.37
C ALA A 98 13.18 2.25 25.79
N ALA A 99 12.19 3.13 25.91
CA ALA A 99 11.80 3.75 27.18
C ALA A 99 10.98 2.82 28.10
N ALA A 100 10.20 1.89 27.54
CA ALA A 100 9.37 0.95 28.28
C ALA A 100 9.39 -0.43 27.59
N PRO A 101 10.28 -1.35 28.00
CA PRO A 101 10.37 -2.69 27.45
C PRO A 101 9.22 -3.59 27.97
N ASP A 102 7.98 -3.13 27.82
CA ASP A 102 6.81 -4.00 28.00
C ASP A 102 6.73 -4.99 26.83
N ALA A 103 6.20 -6.19 27.09
CA ALA A 103 6.15 -7.29 26.11
C ALA A 103 5.46 -6.91 24.79
N ALA A 104 4.48 -5.99 24.80
CA ALA A 104 3.81 -5.49 23.60
C ALA A 104 4.70 -4.57 22.72
N ALA A 105 5.71 -3.92 23.29
CA ALA A 105 6.67 -3.09 22.57
C ALA A 105 7.80 -3.91 21.92
N SER A 106 7.90 -5.21 22.22
CA SER A 106 8.95 -6.09 21.69
C SER A 106 8.81 -6.43 20.20
N HIS A 107 7.67 -6.13 19.58
CA HIS A 107 7.36 -6.49 18.19
C HIS A 107 8.01 -5.60 17.12
N TYR A 108 8.64 -4.49 17.50
CA TYR A 108 9.22 -3.53 16.55
C TYR A 108 10.73 -3.75 16.37
N ALA A 109 11.14 -4.53 15.37
CA ALA A 109 12.56 -4.63 15.02
C ALA A 109 13.04 -3.35 14.32
N PRO A 110 14.29 -2.89 14.47
CA PRO A 110 14.75 -1.65 13.85
C PRO A 110 15.06 -1.82 12.35
N TYR A 111 14.05 -1.78 11.49
CA TYR A 111 14.20 -1.77 10.02
C TYR A 111 14.78 -0.47 9.46
N GLN A 112 15.48 -0.58 8.32
CA GLN A 112 16.03 0.55 7.56
C GLN A 112 14.92 1.28 6.78
N VAL A 113 14.26 2.23 7.43
CA VAL A 113 13.13 3.00 6.85
C VAL A 113 13.54 4.27 6.10
N SER A 114 14.81 4.68 6.19
CA SER A 114 15.34 5.87 5.52
C SER A 114 15.31 5.77 3.99
N GLY A 115 15.37 4.54 3.44
CA GLY A 115 15.27 4.25 2.01
C GLY A 115 13.83 4.14 1.48
N ILE A 116 12.82 4.38 2.31
CA ILE A 116 11.42 4.39 1.85
C ILE A 116 11.18 5.65 1.04
N GLU A 117 10.63 5.47 -0.15
CA GLU A 117 10.37 6.53 -1.12
C GLU A 117 8.89 6.53 -1.53
N GLN A 118 8.47 7.59 -2.22
CA GLN A 118 7.14 7.63 -2.82
C GLN A 118 6.99 6.53 -3.89
N PRO A 119 5.78 6.02 -4.13
CA PRO A 119 5.51 5.10 -5.23
C PRO A 119 6.09 5.62 -6.56
N ARG A 120 6.77 4.76 -7.30
CA ARG A 120 7.37 5.10 -8.59
C ARG A 120 7.42 3.89 -9.50
N HIS A 121 7.48 4.12 -10.81
CA HIS A 121 7.79 3.06 -11.77
C HIS A 121 9.02 3.41 -12.61
N ASP A 122 9.82 2.41 -12.96
CA ASP A 122 11.00 2.56 -13.84
C ASP A 122 10.72 2.23 -15.32
N GLY A 123 9.44 2.09 -15.67
CA GLY A 123 8.98 1.67 -17.00
C GLY A 123 8.80 0.16 -17.15
N THR A 124 9.32 -0.64 -16.22
CA THR A 124 9.15 -2.10 -16.18
C THR A 124 8.57 -2.60 -14.87
N THR A 125 8.74 -1.85 -13.80
CA THR A 125 8.36 -2.23 -12.45
C THR A 125 7.80 -1.02 -11.72
N LEU A 126 6.61 -1.16 -11.14
CA LEU A 126 6.08 -0.29 -10.10
C LEU A 126 6.65 -0.75 -8.76
N THR A 127 7.31 0.16 -8.06
CA THR A 127 7.81 -0.04 -6.69
C THR A 127 7.05 0.89 -5.74
N PHE A 128 6.54 0.32 -4.65
CA PHE A 128 5.95 1.07 -3.53
C PHE A 128 6.28 0.38 -2.21
N TYR A 129 5.89 0.99 -1.10
CA TYR A 129 6.11 0.43 0.23
C TYR A 129 4.80 0.33 0.99
N ASN A 130 4.64 -0.74 1.76
CA ASN A 130 3.51 -0.92 2.66
C ASN A 130 4.00 -1.35 4.05
N PHE A 131 3.10 -1.38 5.02
CA PHE A 131 3.42 -1.86 6.35
C PHE A 131 2.26 -2.64 6.97
N ALA A 132 2.60 -3.60 7.82
CA ALA A 132 1.63 -4.30 8.64
C ALA A 132 1.20 -3.38 9.82
N PRO A 133 -0.08 -3.01 9.94
CA PRO A 133 -0.51 -1.95 10.87
C PRO A 133 -0.38 -2.34 12.35
N HIS A 134 -0.38 -3.64 12.67
CA HIS A 134 -0.31 -4.15 14.04
C HIS A 134 1.09 -4.03 14.67
N ASN A 135 2.15 -3.99 13.87
CA ASN A 135 3.54 -3.97 14.35
C ASN A 135 4.46 -3.05 13.54
N LEU A 136 3.91 -2.25 12.62
CA LEU A 136 4.64 -1.31 11.76
C LEU A 136 5.77 -1.95 10.94
N VAL A 137 5.73 -3.26 10.69
CA VAL A 137 6.76 -3.93 9.89
C VAL A 137 6.65 -3.44 8.45
N PRO A 138 7.69 -2.80 7.89
CA PRO A 138 7.67 -2.23 6.55
C PRO A 138 8.14 -3.24 5.51
N TYR A 139 7.51 -3.22 4.34
CA TYR A 139 7.88 -4.03 3.19
C TYR A 139 8.01 -3.16 1.94
N ARG A 140 8.92 -3.56 1.05
CA ARG A 140 8.96 -3.09 -0.33
C ARG A 140 8.11 -4.01 -1.19
N VAL A 141 7.26 -3.45 -2.03
CA VAL A 141 6.47 -4.18 -3.00
C VAL A 141 6.93 -3.81 -4.41
N SER A 142 7.16 -4.82 -5.23
CA SER A 142 7.53 -4.68 -6.64
C SER A 142 6.51 -5.43 -7.50
N VAL A 143 5.89 -4.71 -8.42
CA VAL A 143 4.86 -5.22 -9.34
C VAL A 143 5.31 -4.89 -10.76
N PRO A 144 5.33 -5.85 -11.70
CA PRO A 144 5.64 -5.56 -13.09
C PRO A 144 4.69 -4.53 -13.71
N TRP A 145 5.22 -3.67 -14.58
CA TRP A 145 4.51 -2.54 -15.16
C TRP A 145 4.89 -2.35 -16.63
N PRO A 146 3.93 -2.33 -17.57
CA PRO A 146 2.52 -2.66 -17.38
C PRO A 146 2.33 -4.16 -17.08
N LEU A 147 1.20 -4.53 -16.47
CA LEU A 147 0.84 -5.94 -16.32
C LEU A 147 0.47 -6.53 -17.68
N THR A 148 1.13 -7.63 -18.06
CA THR A 148 0.84 -8.36 -19.30
C THR A 148 0.08 -9.67 -19.07
N SER A 149 -0.09 -10.08 -17.81
CA SER A 149 -0.75 -11.33 -17.43
C SER A 149 -1.42 -11.23 -16.05
N ARG A 150 -2.48 -12.02 -15.85
CA ARG A 150 -3.11 -12.23 -14.54
C ARG A 150 -2.24 -13.01 -13.55
N GLN A 151 -1.27 -13.78 -14.05
CA GLN A 151 -0.35 -14.59 -13.23
C GLN A 151 0.99 -13.89 -12.97
N THR A 152 1.02 -12.56 -13.08
CA THR A 152 2.26 -11.81 -12.94
C THR A 152 2.80 -11.91 -11.52
N PRO A 153 4.10 -12.24 -11.33
CA PRO A 153 4.67 -12.35 -9.99
C PRO A 153 4.67 -10.98 -9.30
N ILE A 154 4.10 -10.94 -8.11
CA ILE A 154 4.19 -9.81 -7.19
C ILE A 154 5.24 -10.17 -6.15
N GLN A 155 6.23 -9.31 -5.96
CA GLN A 155 7.25 -9.50 -4.94
C GLN A 155 7.01 -8.55 -3.77
N GLN A 156 6.99 -9.11 -2.56
CA GLN A 156 6.93 -8.34 -1.31
C GLN A 156 8.14 -8.73 -0.45
N ASP A 157 9.07 -7.79 -0.28
CA ASP A 157 10.30 -7.99 0.46
C ASP A 157 10.25 -7.24 1.80
N LEU A 158 10.55 -7.93 2.90
CA LEU A 158 10.79 -7.27 4.18
C LEU A 158 12.02 -6.35 4.07
N LEU A 159 11.91 -5.12 4.58
CA LEU A 159 13.08 -4.22 4.60
C LEU A 159 14.19 -4.79 5.48
N PRO A 160 15.47 -4.54 5.13
CA PRO A 160 16.58 -5.01 5.96
C PRO A 160 16.56 -4.35 7.33
N LEU A 161 17.15 -5.03 8.32
CA LEU A 161 17.42 -4.42 9.62
C LEU A 161 18.46 -3.32 9.48
N ALA A 162 18.25 -2.20 10.17
CA ALA A 162 19.23 -1.15 10.29
C ALA A 162 20.48 -1.70 10.99
N PRO A 163 21.69 -1.43 10.46
CA PRO A 163 22.92 -1.84 11.11
C PRO A 163 23.02 -1.12 12.47
N ASN A 164 22.86 -1.89 13.56
CA ASN A 164 23.09 -1.52 14.97
C ASN A 164 23.16 0.00 15.28
N GLY A 165 22.01 0.67 15.28
CA GLY A 165 21.78 1.91 16.05
C GLY A 165 22.50 3.21 15.63
N SER A 166 23.25 3.25 14.53
CA SER A 166 24.10 4.43 14.21
C SER A 166 23.55 5.42 13.18
N ASP A 167 22.50 5.09 12.42
CA ASP A 167 21.98 6.00 11.38
C ASP A 167 20.82 6.89 11.85
N TYR A 168 20.56 6.95 13.15
CA TYR A 168 19.53 7.82 13.73
C TYR A 168 20.11 9.17 14.13
N VAL A 169 20.58 9.93 13.13
CA VAL A 169 20.83 11.37 13.32
C VAL A 169 19.62 12.10 12.75
N ALA A 170 18.78 12.59 13.65
CA ALA A 170 17.83 13.65 13.32
C ALA A 170 18.64 14.92 13.07
N ASP A 171 18.66 15.39 11.82
CA ASP A 171 18.97 16.79 11.51
C ASP A 171 17.75 17.67 11.80
#